data_AF-A0A7V0LTC9-F1
#
_entry.id   AF-A0A7V0LTC9-F1
#
_cell.length_a   1.000
_cell.length_b   1.000
_cell.length_c   1.000
_cell.angle_alpha   90.00
_cell.angle_beta   90.00
_cell.angle_gamma   90.00
#
_symmetry.space_group_name_H-M   'P 1'
#
loop_
_entity.id
_entity.type
_entity.pdbx_description
1 polymer ?
#
loop_
_entity_poly.entity_id
_entity_poly.type
_entity_poly.pdbx_seq_one_letter_code
_entity_poly.pdbx_strand_id
1 'polypeptide(L)' 'LDSAEAGRDEYGFLPVVQRQRATIMKPGTMIVAQPELPIPVVLEFPFPAWATRASEAGPPIGGGDVPEDPFEGLT' A
#
# COMPACT_ATOMS: atom_id res chain seq x y z
N LEU A 1 5.41 -10.60 -0.60
CA LEU A 1 4.59 -11.74 -1.06
C LEU A 1 5.55 -12.87 -1.37
N ASP A 2 5.36 -14.08 -0.85
CA ASP A 2 6.22 -15.19 -1.28
C ASP A 2 5.81 -15.67 -2.69
N SER A 3 6.67 -16.47 -3.33
CA SER A 3 6.43 -16.94 -4.70
C SER A 3 5.25 -17.91 -4.82
N ALA A 4 4.90 -18.62 -3.75
CA ALA A 4 3.78 -19.56 -3.75
C ALA A 4 2.45 -18.79 -3.67
N GLU A 5 2.39 -17.79 -2.78
CA GLU A 5 1.26 -16.90 -2.60
C GLU A 5 1.02 -16.04 -3.86
N ALA A 6 2.07 -15.57 -4.51
CA ALA A 6 1.97 -14.80 -5.76
C ALA A 6 1.33 -15.58 -6.94
N GLY A 7 1.26 -16.91 -6.84
CA GLY A 7 0.70 -17.78 -7.88
C GLY A 7 -0.79 -18.04 -7.75
N ARG A 8 -1.42 -17.64 -6.64
CA ARG A 8 -2.82 -18.01 -6.40
C ARG A 8 -3.82 -17.21 -7.24
N ASP A 9 -4.98 -17.81 -7.45
CA ASP A 9 -6.07 -17.27 -8.28
C ASP A 9 -6.64 -15.96 -7.73
N GLU A 10 -6.55 -15.72 -6.42
CA GLU A 10 -6.98 -14.47 -5.78
C GLU A 10 -6.21 -13.25 -6.32
N TYR A 11 -5.00 -13.46 -6.86
CA TYR A 11 -4.19 -12.42 -7.52
C TYR A 11 -4.32 -12.43 -9.05
N GLY A 12 -5.27 -13.18 -9.61
CA GLY A 12 -5.51 -13.30 -11.05
C GLY A 12 -5.74 -11.97 -11.76
N PHE A 13 -6.22 -10.95 -11.02
CA PHE A 13 -6.41 -9.59 -11.51
C PHE A 13 -5.10 -8.84 -11.79
N LEU A 14 -3.97 -9.27 -11.22
CA LEU A 14 -2.65 -8.69 -11.51
C LEU A 14 -1.98 -9.41 -12.69
N PRO A 15 -1.40 -8.69 -13.66
CA PRO A 15 -0.58 -9.29 -14.71
C PRO A 15 0.56 -10.15 -14.16
N VAL A 16 0.91 -11.25 -14.84
CA VAL A 16 1.96 -12.20 -14.41
C VAL A 16 3.28 -11.50 -14.04
N VAL A 17 3.72 -10.56 -14.87
CA VAL A 17 4.96 -9.78 -14.64
C VAL A 17 4.90 -9.01 -13.32
N GLN A 18 3.74 -8.49 -12.93
CA GLN A 18 3.60 -7.76 -11.68
C GLN A 18 3.56 -8.69 -10.46
N ARG A 19 2.94 -9.86 -10.57
CA ARG A 19 3.00 -10.90 -9.51
C ARG A 19 4.43 -11.36 -9.25
N GLN A 20 5.22 -11.54 -10.31
CA GLN A 20 6.65 -11.83 -10.20
C GLN A 20 7.43 -10.70 -9.53
N ARG A 21 7.12 -9.43 -9.85
CA ARG A 21 7.77 -8.28 -9.21
C ARG A 21 7.39 -8.17 -7.73
N ALA A 22 6.18 -8.57 -7.34
CA ALA A 22 5.72 -8.53 -5.96
C ALA A 22 6.55 -9.39 -4.99
N THR A 23 7.29 -10.38 -5.50
CA THR A 23 8.15 -11.26 -4.68
C THR A 23 9.49 -10.63 -4.30
N ILE A 24 9.91 -9.59 -5.02
CA ILE A 24 11.21 -8.90 -4.83
C ILE A 24 11.05 -7.44 -4.42
N MET A 25 9.83 -7.02 -4.06
CA MET A 25 9.56 -5.67 -3.59
C MET A 25 10.31 -5.38 -2.28
N LYS A 26 10.85 -4.17 -2.18
CA LYS A 26 11.41 -3.69 -0.91
C LYS A 26 10.27 -3.55 0.11
N PRO A 27 10.54 -3.73 1.42
CA PRO A 27 9.58 -3.39 2.45
C PRO A 27 9.03 -1.97 2.25
N GLY A 28 7.73 -1.79 2.42
CA GLY A 28 7.05 -0.52 2.16
C GLY A 28 6.66 -0.29 0.69
N THR A 29 7.13 -1.09 -0.27
CA THR A 29 6.63 -1.00 -1.66
C THR A 29 5.33 -1.79 -1.80
N MET A 30 4.33 -1.18 -2.44
CA MET A 30 3.02 -1.78 -2.72
C MET A 30 2.67 -1.66 -4.20
N ILE A 31 1.89 -2.63 -4.69
CA ILE A 31 1.22 -2.58 -5.99
C ILE A 31 -0.28 -2.46 -5.71
N VAL A 32 -0.93 -1.45 -6.29
CA VAL A 32 -2.36 -1.21 -6.14
C VAL A 32 -3.03 -1.27 -7.51
N ALA A 33 -4.03 -2.15 -7.65
CA ALA A 33 -4.94 -2.15 -8.78
C ALA A 33 -6.22 -1.42 -8.37
N GLN A 34 -6.63 -0.44 -9.17
CA GLN A 34 -7.89 0.29 -8.97
C GLN A 34 -8.79 0.07 -10.18
N PRO A 35 -10.11 -0.06 -10.01
CA PRO A 35 -11.04 -0.29 -11.13
C PRO A 35 -10.94 0.78 -12.24
N GLU A 36 -10.67 2.02 -11.87
CA GLU A 36 -10.63 3.18 -12.75
C GLU A 36 -9.28 3.31 -13.49
N LEU A 37 -8.25 2.61 -13.02
CA LEU A 37 -6.93 2.65 -13.61
C LEU A 37 -6.67 1.40 -14.46
N PRO A 38 -6.34 1.56 -15.75
CA PRO A 38 -6.10 0.42 -16.63
C PRO A 38 -4.79 -0.31 -16.33
N ILE A 39 -3.93 0.27 -15.50
CA ILE A 39 -2.65 -0.30 -15.09
C ILE A 39 -2.51 -0.24 -13.56
N PRO A 40 -1.93 -1.26 -12.91
CA PRO A 40 -1.66 -1.17 -11.49
C PRO A 40 -0.50 -0.20 -11.21
N VAL A 41 -0.61 0.50 -10.09
CA VAL A 41 0.32 1.56 -9.66
C VAL A 41 1.26 1.02 -8.59
N VAL A 42 2.55 1.33 -8.72
CA VAL A 42 3.55 1.06 -7.68
C VAL A 42 3.66 2.29 -6.80
N LEU A 43 3.55 2.11 -5.49
CA LEU A 43 3.68 3.17 -4.50
C LEU A 43 4.55 2.75 -3.33
N GLU A 44 5.11 3.75 -2.66
CA GLU A 44 5.81 3.58 -1.39
C GLU A 44 4.83 3.94 -0.28
N PHE A 45 4.57 3.00 0.61
CA PHE A 45 3.75 3.24 1.78
C PHE A 45 4.49 4.23 2.69
N PRO A 46 3.88 5.35 3.08
CA PRO A 46 4.57 6.50 3.64
C PRO A 46 5.15 6.28 5.05
N PHE A 47 4.84 5.15 5.68
CA PHE A 47 5.30 4.78 7.01
C PHE A 47 5.73 3.30 7.03
N PRO A 48 6.50 2.85 8.02
CA PRO A 48 6.69 1.41 8.20
C PRO A 48 5.32 0.73 8.29
N ALA A 49 5.11 -0.40 7.61
CA ALA A 49 3.81 -1.09 7.55
C ALA A 49 3.23 -1.48 8.93
N TRP A 50 4.06 -1.45 9.99
CA TRP A 50 3.65 -1.65 11.38
C TRP A 50 3.13 -0.38 12.07
N ALA A 51 3.53 0.82 11.62
CA ALA A 51 3.15 2.12 12.17
C ALA A 51 1.80 2.64 11.63
N THR A 52 0.83 1.75 11.48
CA THR A 52 -0.56 2.12 11.12
C THR A 52 -1.43 2.40 12.33
N ARG A 53 -0.93 2.14 13.55
CA ARG A 53 -1.60 2.57 14.78
C ARG A 53 -1.40 4.08 14.95
N ALA A 54 -2.47 4.81 15.23
CA ALA A 54 -2.40 6.23 15.54
C ALA A 54 -1.37 6.55 16.65
N SER A 55 -1.21 5.64 17.63
CA SER A 55 -0.22 5.74 18.71
C SER A 55 1.24 5.63 18.27
N GLU A 56 1.50 5.13 17.06
CA GLU A 56 2.85 4.90 16.50
C GLU A 56 3.19 5.91 15.39
N ALA A 57 2.28 6.84 15.08
CA ALA A 57 2.54 7.91 14.14
C ALA A 57 3.64 8.85 14.66
N GLY A 58 4.63 9.15 13.80
CA GLY A 58 5.60 10.20 14.08
C GLY A 58 4.96 11.60 14.03
N PRO A 59 5.65 12.64 14.50
CA PRO A 59 5.15 14.00 14.38
C PRO A 59 4.87 14.35 12.91
N PRO A 60 3.79 15.09 12.63
CA PRO A 60 3.45 15.49 11.28
C PRO A 60 4.57 16.26 10.59
N ILE A 61 4.88 15.87 9.35
CA ILE A 61 5.79 16.63 8.50
C ILE A 61 5.10 17.94 8.11
N GLY A 62 5.60 19.07 8.62
CA GLY A 62 5.04 20.40 8.35
C GLY A 62 4.38 21.11 9.55
N GLY A 63 4.33 20.47 10.73
CA GLY A 63 4.01 21.15 11.99
C GLY A 63 2.55 21.62 12.17
N GLY A 64 1.61 21.12 11.36
CA GLY A 64 0.18 21.36 11.55
C GLY A 64 -0.47 20.35 12.49
N ASP A 65 -1.58 20.76 13.14
CA ASP A 65 -2.44 19.84 13.86
C ASP A 65 -3.02 18.81 12.89
N VAL A 66 -2.76 17.51 13.15
CA VAL A 66 -3.38 16.41 12.40
C VAL A 66 -4.62 15.99 13.17
N PRO A 67 -5.80 15.96 12.52
CA PRO A 67 -7.00 15.42 13.14
C PRO A 67 -6.80 13.96 13.54
N GLU A 68 -7.40 13.54 14.65
CA GLU A 68 -7.34 12.15 15.12
C GLU A 68 -7.80 11.15 14.04
N ASP A 69 -8.81 11.53 13.25
CA ASP A 69 -9.25 10.78 12.06
C ASP A 69 -8.87 11.55 10.78
N PRO A 70 -7.96 11.02 9.94
CA PRO A 70 -7.57 11.67 8.69
C PRO A 70 -8.67 11.67 7.61
N PHE A 71 -9.80 10.99 7.83
CA PHE A 71 -10.91 10.89 6.88
C PHE A 71 -12.21 11.58 7.35
N GLU A 72 -12.18 12.32 8.47
CA GLU A 72 -13.34 13.04 8.98
C GLU A 72 -13.90 14.02 7.91
N GLY A 73 -15.19 13.90 7.58
CA GLY A 73 -15.90 14.80 6.66
C GLY A 73 -15.84 14.44 5.17
N LEU A 74 -15.34 13.25 4.81
CA LEU A 74 -15.20 12.81 3.41
C LEU A 74 -16.42 12.05 2.83
N THR A 75 -17.56 12.05 3.53
CA THR A 75 -18.80 11.34 3.13
C THR A 75 -19.85 12.27 2.52
#